data_AF-A0A2E1Z6K0-F1
#
_entry.id   AF-A0A2E1Z6K0-F1
#
_cell.length_a   1.000
_cell.length_b   1.000
_cell.length_c   1.000
_cell.angle_alpha   90.00
_cell.angle_beta   90.00
_cell.angle_gamma   90.00
#
_symmetry.space_group_name_H-M   'P 1'
#
loop_
_entity.id
_entity.type
_entity.pdbx_description
1 polymer ?
#
loop_
_entity_poly.entity_id
_entity_poly.type
_entity_poly.pdbx_seq_one_letter_code
_entity_poly.pdbx_strand_id
1 'polypeptide(L)'
;MGSRSIDIQCWKCGKELKNLLLPFSRYEECNHCNVDLHVCVACKNYDPSISDACKEDRADFTLDKTKANFCDYFKSNPRAYKKQDNSEAREARAKLAELFGEDLPEENADPDDDDPKSKADKALFELKRLFDESD
;
A
#
# COMPACT_ATOMS: atom_id res chain seq x y z
N MET A 1 14.94 25.94 -7.55
CA MET A 1 15.32 24.62 -6.99
C MET A 1 14.82 23.57 -7.96
N GLY A 2 15.71 22.78 -8.57
CA GLY A 2 15.33 21.85 -9.63
C GLY A 2 14.49 20.69 -9.09
N SER A 3 13.39 20.38 -9.76
CA SER A 3 12.61 19.16 -9.52
C SER A 3 13.53 17.95 -9.68
N ARG A 4 13.59 17.10 -8.65
CA ARG A 4 14.32 15.82 -8.69
C ARG A 4 13.31 14.69 -8.71
N SER A 5 13.54 13.66 -9.50
CA SER A 5 12.74 12.43 -9.44
C SER A 5 13.30 11.46 -8.41
N ILE A 6 12.45 10.63 -7.81
CA ILE A 6 12.83 9.57 -6.89
C ILE A 6 11.98 8.31 -7.14
N ASP A 7 12.58 7.15 -6.88
CA ASP A 7 11.88 5.88 -6.83
C ASP A 7 11.71 5.47 -5.36
N ILE A 8 10.49 5.16 -4.94
CA ILE A 8 10.17 4.75 -3.57
C ILE A 8 9.25 3.54 -3.55
N GLN A 9 9.20 2.86 -2.41
CA GLN A 9 8.23 1.81 -2.16
C GLN A 9 7.03 2.36 -1.36
N CYS A 10 5.81 2.04 -1.80
CA CYS A 10 4.60 2.38 -1.03
C CYS A 10 4.66 1.75 0.36
N TRP A 11 4.49 2.57 1.40
CA TRP A 11 4.58 2.14 2.79
C TRP A 11 3.53 1.09 3.18
N LYS A 12 2.38 1.05 2.50
CA LYS A 12 1.28 0.12 2.79
C LYS A 12 1.31 -1.15 1.94
N CYS A 13 1.30 -1.03 0.62
CA CYS A 13 1.21 -2.20 -0.27
C CYS A 13 2.57 -2.74 -0.74
N GLY A 14 3.66 -2.00 -0.53
CA GLY A 14 4.99 -2.45 -0.96
C GLY A 14 5.26 -2.33 -2.46
N LYS A 15 4.34 -1.78 -3.28
CA LYS A 15 4.58 -1.58 -4.71
C LYS A 15 5.64 -0.49 -4.95
N GLU A 16 6.49 -0.70 -5.94
CA GLU A 16 7.51 0.27 -6.36
C GLU A 16 6.85 1.39 -7.19
N LEU A 17 7.08 2.63 -6.79
CA LEU A 17 6.61 3.85 -7.44
C LEU A 17 7.82 4.57 -8.02
N LYS A 18 7.85 4.72 -9.35
CA LYS A 18 9.01 5.27 -10.07
C LYS A 18 8.76 6.70 -10.53
N ASN A 19 9.83 7.47 -10.64
CA ASN A 19 9.84 8.82 -11.19
C ASN A 19 8.91 9.82 -10.47
N LEU A 20 8.72 9.67 -9.16
CA LEU A 20 7.96 10.64 -8.36
C LEU A 20 8.71 11.95 -8.29
N LEU A 21 8.04 13.05 -8.60
CA LEU A 21 8.64 14.39 -8.59
C LEU A 21 8.72 14.92 -7.17
N LEU A 22 9.90 15.41 -6.78
CA LEU A 22 10.13 16.06 -5.50
C LEU A 22 10.14 17.60 -5.64
N PRO A 23 9.56 18.32 -4.65
CA PRO A 23 8.72 17.78 -3.57
C PRO A 23 7.38 17.27 -4.13
N PHE A 24 6.94 16.07 -3.74
CA PHE A 24 5.62 15.59 -4.16
C PHE A 24 4.53 16.30 -3.34
N SER A 25 3.31 16.36 -3.90
CA SER A 25 2.17 16.97 -3.24
C SER A 25 1.93 16.36 -1.85
N ARG A 26 1.41 17.14 -0.90
CA ARG A 26 0.96 16.59 0.39
C ARG A 26 -0.13 15.52 0.24
N TYR A 27 -0.84 15.55 -0.89
CA TYR A 27 -1.85 14.58 -1.29
C TYR A 27 -1.37 13.67 -2.43
N GLU A 28 -0.06 13.49 -2.59
CA GLU A 28 0.44 12.48 -3.51
C GLU A 28 0.01 11.10 -3.02
N GLU A 29 -0.64 10.33 -3.89
CA GLU A 29 -1.20 9.02 -3.55
C GLU A 29 -0.46 7.89 -4.27
N CYS A 30 -0.45 6.71 -3.66
CA CYS A 30 -0.03 5.50 -4.34
C CYS A 30 -1.04 5.11 -5.42
N ASN A 31 -0.60 5.03 -6.67
CA ASN A 31 -1.44 4.60 -7.82
C ASN A 31 -2.02 3.17 -7.76
N HIS A 32 -1.66 2.39 -6.73
CA HIS A 32 -2.11 1.01 -6.56
C HIS A 32 -3.09 0.82 -5.41
N CYS A 33 -2.93 1.57 -4.32
CA CYS A 33 -3.76 1.40 -3.12
C CYS A 33 -4.33 2.71 -2.59
N ASN A 34 -4.16 3.81 -3.33
CA ASN A 34 -4.73 5.14 -3.09
C ASN A 34 -4.49 5.66 -1.67
N VAL A 35 -3.33 5.32 -1.10
CA VAL A 35 -2.91 5.87 0.19
C VAL A 35 -1.98 7.04 -0.01
N ASP A 36 -2.10 8.01 0.89
CA ASP A 36 -1.21 9.16 0.97
C ASP A 36 0.26 8.71 1.12
N LEU A 37 1.16 9.33 0.37
CA LEU A 37 2.60 9.11 0.45
C LEU A 37 3.27 10.10 1.42
N HIS A 38 2.65 11.25 1.67
CA HIS A 38 3.15 12.28 2.59
C HIS A 38 2.66 12.04 4.04
N VAL A 39 3.05 10.91 4.61
CA VAL A 39 2.59 10.45 5.92
C VAL A 39 3.76 10.18 6.86
N CYS A 40 3.55 10.21 8.18
CA CYS A 40 4.65 10.00 9.13
C CYS A 40 5.32 8.65 8.89
N VAL A 41 4.56 7.57 8.71
CA VAL A 41 5.12 6.22 8.47
C VAL A 41 5.99 6.11 7.22
N ALA A 42 5.85 7.02 6.26
CA ALA A 42 6.64 7.09 5.03
C ALA A 42 7.86 8.04 5.13
N CYS A 43 8.07 8.68 6.28
CA CYS A 43 9.17 9.61 6.52
C CYS A 43 10.44 8.89 7.01
N LYS A 44 11.62 9.38 6.63
CA LYS A 44 12.93 8.89 7.14
C LYS A 44 13.11 9.10 8.64
N ASN A 45 12.46 10.12 9.20
CA ASN A 45 12.57 10.47 10.63
C ASN A 45 11.61 9.66 11.50
N TYR A 46 10.71 8.87 10.91
CA TYR A 46 9.76 8.08 11.66
C TYR A 46 10.42 6.91 12.35
N ASP A 47 10.16 6.78 13.65
CA ASP A 47 10.66 5.67 14.45
C ASP A 47 9.60 5.29 15.50
N PRO A 48 8.92 4.14 15.37
CA PRO A 48 7.87 3.75 16.31
C PRO A 48 8.39 3.39 17.71
N SER A 49 9.71 3.30 17.92
CA SER A 49 10.31 2.95 19.22
C SER A 49 10.43 4.13 20.19
N ILE A 50 10.21 5.36 19.72
CA ILE A 50 10.26 6.59 20.54
C ILE A 50 8.85 7.15 20.76
N SER A 51 8.65 7.86 21.89
CA SER A 51 7.33 8.33 22.36
C SER A 51 6.51 9.01 21.26
N ASP A 52 7.09 10.00 20.58
CA ASP A 52 6.35 10.82 19.60
C ASP A 52 6.43 10.27 18.17
N ALA A 53 7.12 9.13 18.02
CA ALA A 53 7.42 8.44 16.78
C ALA A 53 8.20 9.26 15.73
N CYS A 54 8.93 10.31 16.14
CA CYS A 54 9.70 11.18 15.24
C CYS A 54 11.07 11.56 15.84
N LYS A 55 12.15 11.38 15.07
CA LYS A 55 13.53 11.73 15.46
C LYS A 55 13.89 13.21 15.31
N GLU A 56 12.99 13.99 14.72
CA GLU A 56 13.19 15.44 14.54
C GLU A 56 12.43 16.19 15.62
N ASP A 57 13.17 16.75 16.58
CA ASP A 57 12.61 17.41 17.77
C ASP A 57 11.79 18.68 17.44
N ARG A 58 12.05 19.30 16.28
CA ARG A 58 11.34 20.51 15.84
C ARG A 58 10.11 20.21 14.99
N ALA A 59 9.85 18.94 14.68
CA ALA A 59 8.70 18.56 13.87
C ALA A 59 7.41 18.65 14.69
N ASP A 60 6.33 19.12 14.06
CA ASP A 60 5.03 19.16 14.70
C ASP A 60 4.50 17.75 15.02
N PHE A 61 3.85 17.62 16.16
CA PHE A 61 3.21 16.38 16.55
C PHE A 61 2.01 16.07 15.64
N THR A 62 2.04 14.89 15.01
CA THR A 62 0.92 14.35 14.23
C THR A 62 0.27 13.21 14.99
N LEU A 63 -1.05 13.25 15.20
CA LEU A 63 -1.78 12.19 15.91
C LEU A 63 -1.88 10.90 15.07
N ASP A 64 -2.44 11.01 13.86
CA ASP A 64 -2.58 9.88 12.94
C ASP A 64 -1.34 9.80 12.03
N LYS A 65 -0.47 8.82 12.31
CA LYS A 65 0.80 8.64 11.59
C LYS A 65 0.62 8.10 10.17
N THR A 66 -0.58 7.65 9.82
CA THR A 66 -0.92 6.98 8.56
C THR A 66 -1.69 7.86 7.58
N LYS A 67 -2.07 9.08 7.97
CA LYS A 67 -2.74 10.07 7.10
C LYS A 67 -1.79 11.17 6.63
N ALA A 68 -2.16 11.81 5.51
CA ALA A 68 -1.45 13.00 5.02
C ALA A 68 -1.24 14.02 6.14
N ASN A 69 -0.02 14.53 6.25
CA ASN A 69 0.34 15.57 7.22
C ASN A 69 0.96 16.80 6.54
N PHE A 70 1.13 17.85 7.33
CA PHE A 70 1.66 19.14 6.90
C PHE A 70 3.09 19.39 7.38
N CYS A 71 3.81 18.35 7.82
CA CYS A 71 5.11 18.48 8.45
C CYS A 71 6.18 18.97 7.45
N ASP A 72 6.77 20.13 7.72
CA ASP A 72 7.81 20.73 6.87
C ASP A 72 9.15 19.97 6.92
N TYR A 73 9.32 19.09 7.91
CA TYR A 73 10.51 18.25 8.07
C TYR A 73 10.40 16.90 7.35
N PHE A 74 9.31 16.66 6.62
CA PHE A 74 9.10 15.41 5.92
C PHE A 74 10.21 15.14 4.88
N LYS A 75 10.76 13.93 4.93
CA LYS A 75 11.73 13.41 3.96
C LYS A 75 11.29 12.01 3.59
N SER A 76 10.93 11.78 2.32
CA SER A 76 10.45 10.48 1.86
C SER A 76 11.49 9.38 2.13
N ASN A 77 11.04 8.26 2.70
CA ASN A 77 11.85 7.06 2.87
C ASN A 77 11.63 6.13 1.65
N PRO A 78 12.66 5.88 0.81
CA PRO A 78 12.52 5.00 -0.34
C PRO A 78 12.14 3.56 -0.01
N ARG A 79 12.38 3.12 1.24
CA ARG A 79 12.11 1.76 1.73
C ARG A 79 11.24 1.80 2.99
N ALA A 80 10.12 2.49 2.92
CA ALA A 80 9.19 2.63 4.04
C ALA A 80 8.41 1.35 4.34
N TYR A 81 8.18 0.51 3.33
CA TYR A 81 7.41 -0.72 3.48
C TYR A 81 8.13 -1.72 4.41
N LYS A 82 7.38 -2.25 5.36
CA LYS A 82 7.80 -3.38 6.19
C LYS A 82 6.79 -4.50 5.96
N LYS A 83 7.25 -5.62 5.39
CA LYS A 83 6.41 -6.80 5.22
C LYS A 83 5.96 -7.27 6.60
N GLN A 84 4.65 -7.28 6.84
CA GLN A 84 4.11 -7.87 8.05
C GLN A 84 4.21 -9.39 7.92
N ASP A 85 4.83 -10.03 8.92
CA ASP A 85 4.75 -11.47 9.04
C ASP A 85 3.40 -11.83 9.66
N ASN A 86 2.45 -12.20 8.80
CA ASN A 86 1.13 -12.62 9.22
C ASN A 86 1.05 -14.13 9.48
N SER A 87 2.17 -14.87 9.55
CA SER A 87 2.16 -16.33 9.78
C SER A 87 1.34 -16.74 11.01
N GLU A 88 1.55 -16.08 12.16
CA GLU A 88 0.80 -16.36 13.39
C GLU A 88 -0.70 -16.06 13.24
N ALA A 89 -1.04 -14.93 12.62
CA ALA A 89 -2.43 -14.56 12.39
C ALA A 89 -3.14 -15.56 11.45
N ARG A 90 -2.41 -16.10 10.48
CA ARG A 90 -2.90 -17.13 9.57
C ARG A 90 -3.10 -18.46 10.26
N GLU A 91 -2.14 -18.89 11.08
CA GLU A 91 -2.29 -20.10 11.89
C GLU A 91 -3.48 -19.99 12.87
N ALA A 92 -3.67 -18.82 13.49
CA ALA A 92 -4.82 -18.58 14.37
C ALA A 92 -6.16 -18.67 13.62
N ARG A 93 -6.25 -18.11 12.40
CA ARG A 93 -7.44 -18.23 11.54
C ARG A 93 -7.68 -19.67 11.10
N ALA A 94 -6.61 -20.40 10.76
CA ALA A 94 -6.67 -21.81 10.40
C ALA A 94 -7.27 -22.66 11.53
N LYS A 95 -6.75 -22.48 12.76
CA LYS A 95 -7.26 -23.17 13.96
C LYS A 95 -8.71 -22.81 14.27
N LEU A 96 -9.10 -21.54 14.09
CA LEU A 96 -10.49 -21.13 14.29
C LEU A 96 -11.42 -21.79 13.28
N ALA A 97 -11.07 -21.79 11.99
CA ALA A 97 -11.88 -22.43 10.95
C ALA A 97 -12.05 -23.93 11.21
N GLU A 98 -10.99 -24.62 11.66
CA GLU A 98 -11.06 -26.03 12.06
C GLU A 98 -12.04 -26.28 13.21
N LEU A 99 -12.07 -25.39 14.22
CA LEU A 99 -13.00 -25.50 15.35
C LEU A 99 -14.47 -25.32 14.95
N PHE A 100 -14.73 -24.52 13.92
CA PHE A 100 -16.08 -24.18 13.46
C PHE A 100 -16.51 -24.95 12.19
N GLY A 101 -15.62 -25.74 11.59
CA GLY A 101 -15.90 -26.48 10.36
C GLY A 101 -16.09 -25.58 9.13
N GLU A 102 -15.41 -24.43 9.12
CA GLU A 102 -15.46 -23.45 8.03
C GLU A 102 -14.28 -23.64 7.06
N ASP A 103 -14.48 -23.32 5.78
CA ASP A 103 -13.41 -23.28 4.79
C ASP A 103 -12.58 -22.00 4.91
N LEU A 104 -11.26 -22.10 4.69
CA LEU A 104 -10.36 -20.95 4.77
C LEU A 104 -10.54 -20.01 3.57
N PRO A 105 -10.57 -18.68 3.78
CA PRO A 105 -10.55 -17.74 2.67
C PRO A 105 -9.20 -17.82 1.93
N GLU A 106 -9.23 -17.84 0.59
CA GLU A 106 -8.02 -17.89 -0.23
C GLU A 106 -7.14 -16.63 -0.06
N GLU A 107 -5.88 -16.83 0.31
CA GLU A 107 -4.97 -15.78 0.78
C GLU A 107 -4.22 -15.01 -0.33
N ASN A 108 -4.34 -15.41 -1.60
CA ASN A 108 -3.61 -14.77 -2.71
C ASN A 108 -4.52 -14.39 -3.88
N ALA A 109 -5.77 -14.01 -3.61
CA ALA A 109 -6.46 -13.18 -4.59
C ALA A 109 -5.62 -11.88 -4.71
N ASP A 110 -4.94 -11.71 -5.84
CA ASP A 110 -4.42 -10.40 -6.22
C ASP A 110 -5.58 -9.42 -6.01
N PRO A 111 -5.39 -8.27 -5.36
CA PRO A 111 -6.47 -7.28 -5.25
C PRO A 111 -6.95 -6.82 -6.64
N ASP A 112 -6.11 -7.02 -7.67
CA ASP A 112 -6.46 -6.85 -9.09
C ASP A 112 -7.40 -7.96 -9.62
N ASP A 113 -7.50 -9.12 -8.98
CA ASP A 113 -8.38 -10.22 -9.39
C ASP A 113 -9.86 -9.95 -9.04
N ASP A 114 -10.11 -9.13 -8.00
CA ASP A 114 -11.43 -8.64 -7.60
C ASP A 114 -11.75 -7.23 -8.11
N ASP A 115 -10.84 -6.60 -8.86
CA ASP A 115 -11.08 -5.29 -9.50
C ASP A 115 -12.19 -5.43 -10.57
N PRO A 116 -13.20 -4.54 -10.58
CA PRO A 116 -14.25 -4.58 -11.59
C PRO A 116 -13.76 -4.59 -13.04
N LYS A 117 -12.57 -4.02 -13.33
CA LYS A 117 -12.00 -4.04 -14.68
C LYS A 117 -11.43 -5.40 -15.04
N SER A 118 -10.78 -6.11 -14.11
CA SER A 118 -10.34 -7.50 -14.30
C SER A 118 -11.49 -8.44 -14.65
N LYS A 119 -12.64 -8.30 -13.96
CA LYS A 119 -13.85 -9.08 -14.27
C LYS A 119 -14.41 -8.73 -15.66
N ALA A 120 -14.40 -7.45 -16.03
CA ALA A 120 -14.83 -7.00 -17.35
C ALA A 120 -13.92 -7.52 -18.47
N ASP A 121 -12.60 -7.53 -18.26
CA ASP A 121 -11.62 -8.01 -19.23
C ASP A 121 -11.73 -9.53 -19.42
N LYS A 122 -11.94 -10.29 -18.34
CA LYS A 122 -12.21 -11.74 -18.40
C LYS A 122 -13.52 -12.04 -19.13
N ALA A 123 -14.59 -11.31 -18.81
CA ALA A 123 -15.88 -11.47 -19.48
C ALA A 123 -15.79 -11.15 -20.98
N LEU A 124 -15.03 -10.11 -21.35
CA LEU A 124 -14.81 -9.74 -22.75
C LEU A 124 -13.98 -10.78 -23.50
N PHE A 125 -12.96 -11.36 -22.86
CA PHE A 125 -12.18 -12.47 -23.43
C PHE A 125 -13.05 -13.71 -23.66
N GLU A 126 -13.89 -14.06 -22.68
CA GLU A 126 -14.78 -15.22 -22.76
C GLU A 126 -15.87 -15.04 -23.83
N LEU A 127 -16.46 -13.85 -23.94
CA LEU A 127 -17.38 -13.49 -25.02
C LEU A 127 -16.70 -13.62 -26.39
N LYS A 128 -15.51 -13.07 -26.56
CA LYS A 128 -14.76 -13.20 -27.82
C LYS A 128 -14.56 -14.66 -28.19
N ARG A 129 -14.11 -15.49 -27.24
CA ARG A 129 -13.93 -16.93 -27.45
C ARG A 129 -15.23 -17.64 -27.88
N LEU A 130 -16.37 -17.26 -27.31
CA LEU A 130 -17.68 -17.82 -27.63
C LEU A 130 -18.21 -17.43 -29.01
N PHE A 131 -17.84 -16.24 -29.51
CA PHE A 131 -18.32 -15.70 -30.78
C PHE A 131 -17.32 -15.79 -31.94
N ASP A 132 -16.08 -16.22 -31.71
CA ASP A 132 -15.05 -16.42 -32.76
C ASP A 132 -15.07 -17.84 -33.40
N GLU A 133 -16.02 -18.71 -33.03
CA GLU A 133 -16.33 -19.97 -33.75
C GLU A 133 -17.51 -19.81 -34.73
N SER A 134 -17.58 -18.67 -35.42
CA SER A 134 -18.53 -18.47 -36.51
C SER A 134 -17.97 -17.51 -37.58
N ASP A 135 -16.97 -17.98 -38.32
CA ASP A 135 -16.87 -17.98 -39.80
C ASP A 135 -15.48 -18.46 -40.28
#